data_AF-A0A653BDD9-F1
#
_entry.id   AF-A0A653BDD9-F1
#
_cell.length_a   1.000
_cell.length_b   1.000
_cell.length_c   1.000
_cell.angle_alpha   90.00
_cell.angle_beta   90.00
_cell.angle_gamma   90.00
#
_symmetry.space_group_name_H-M   'P 1'
#
loop_
_entity.id
_entity.type
_entity.pdbx_description
1 polymer ?
#
loop_
_entity_poly.entity_id
_entity_poly.type
_entity_poly.pdbx_seq_one_letter_code
_entity_poly.pdbx_strand_id
1 'polypeptide(L)'
;MSFERFKAKQPKSDLDGVPIAVKDNFCTKFIKTTCASKMLENFTPPYNATVCQRLTDSGAVLLGKTNLDQFAMGSGTVDSIYGPTKNVWNYKEQSEDFFIAGGSSGGSAVAVASGVCFGAIGSDSGGSTRNPASYCGVVGLKPTYGLVSRQGLIPLVNSMDVPGILARNVDDVVSILNAVAGHDQQDSTSLTKPFKKIRLPPSNKMSIKGLKIGISVSVEWGG
;
A
#
# COMPACT_ATOMS: atom_id res chain seq x y z
N MET A 1 5.42 11.71 22.08
CA MET A 1 4.23 11.00 21.54
C MET A 1 4.48 9.50 21.34
N SER A 2 5.35 9.00 20.45
CA SER A 2 5.72 7.56 20.44
C SER A 2 6.94 7.25 21.33
N PHE A 3 7.99 8.07 21.26
CA PHE A 3 9.20 7.93 22.08
C PHE A 3 8.93 7.85 23.59
N GLU A 4 8.02 8.68 24.10
CA GLU A 4 7.61 8.62 25.52
C GLU A 4 6.92 7.30 25.88
N ARG A 5 6.06 6.77 24.99
CA ARG A 5 5.43 5.46 25.18
C ARG A 5 6.47 4.34 25.16
N PHE A 6 7.46 4.43 24.28
CA PHE A 6 8.58 3.49 24.24
C PHE A 6 9.39 3.51 25.54
N LYS A 7 9.77 4.70 26.04
CA LYS A 7 10.46 4.86 27.33
C LYS A 7 9.65 4.29 28.50
N ALA A 8 8.34 4.49 28.49
CA ALA A 8 7.42 3.97 29.49
C ALA A 8 7.11 2.47 29.33
N LYS A 9 7.65 1.79 28.30
CA LYS A 9 7.32 0.40 27.94
C LYS A 9 5.82 0.15 27.71
N GLN A 10 5.14 1.12 27.12
CA GLN A 10 3.70 1.10 26.82
C GLN A 10 3.41 1.35 25.33
N PRO A 11 3.95 0.53 24.40
CA PRO A 11 3.65 0.68 22.97
C PRO A 11 2.18 0.36 22.70
N LYS A 12 1.57 1.09 21.76
CA LYS A 12 0.20 0.84 21.31
C LYS A 12 0.06 -0.47 20.53
N SER A 13 1.08 -0.81 19.74
CA SER A 13 1.18 -2.02 18.95
C SER A 13 2.61 -2.25 18.48
N ASP A 14 2.83 -3.32 17.72
CA ASP A 14 4.11 -3.60 17.06
C ASP A 14 4.51 -2.53 16.02
N LEU A 15 3.57 -1.68 15.60
CA LEU A 15 3.80 -0.56 14.70
C LEU A 15 3.98 0.79 15.40
N ASP A 16 4.02 0.85 16.74
CA ASP A 16 4.16 2.14 17.44
C ASP A 16 5.50 2.82 17.11
N GLY A 17 5.44 4.00 16.52
CA GLY A 17 6.62 4.75 16.06
C GLY A 17 7.14 4.35 14.68
N VAL A 18 6.54 3.35 14.04
CA VAL A 18 6.99 2.83 12.74
C VAL A 18 6.55 3.77 11.61
N PRO A 19 7.47 4.21 10.71
CA PRO A 19 7.14 5.12 9.62
C PRO A 19 6.48 4.38 8.45
N ILE A 20 5.24 4.77 8.11
CA ILE A 20 4.46 4.22 7.00
C ILE A 20 4.13 5.32 6.01
N ALA A 21 4.46 5.12 4.73
CA ALA A 21 4.09 6.04 3.66
C ALA A 21 2.70 5.73 3.11
N VAL A 22 2.00 6.73 2.57
CA VAL A 22 0.59 6.56 2.13
C VAL A 22 0.41 7.10 0.72
N LYS A 23 -0.09 6.28 -0.22
CA LYS A 23 -0.42 6.73 -1.58
C LYS A 23 -1.35 7.94 -1.60
N ASP A 24 -1.08 8.89 -2.47
CA ASP A 24 -1.78 10.19 -2.49
C ASP A 24 -3.23 10.16 -3.02
N ASN A 25 -3.84 8.98 -3.14
CA ASN A 25 -5.28 8.80 -3.33
C ASN A 25 -6.03 8.38 -2.06
N PHE A 26 -5.34 8.31 -0.90
CA PHE A 26 -5.98 8.16 0.40
C PHE A 26 -6.14 9.53 1.07
N CYS A 27 -7.33 9.82 1.57
CA CYS A 27 -7.61 10.99 2.38
C CYS A 27 -6.82 10.95 3.69
N THR A 28 -6.12 12.04 4.00
CA THR A 28 -5.44 12.22 5.28
C THR A 28 -5.86 13.58 5.83
N LYS A 29 -6.39 13.60 7.07
CA LYS A 29 -7.04 14.78 7.64
C LYS A 29 -6.07 15.96 7.66
N PHE A 30 -6.49 17.07 7.05
CA PHE A 30 -5.72 18.32 6.96
C PHE A 30 -4.38 18.22 6.20
N ILE A 31 -4.18 17.16 5.42
CA ILE A 31 -3.04 16.99 4.51
C ILE A 31 -3.58 16.84 3.10
N LYS A 32 -2.95 17.49 2.12
CA LYS A 32 -3.40 17.43 0.72
C LYS A 32 -3.53 15.98 0.22
N THR A 33 -4.56 15.72 -0.56
CA THR A 33 -4.78 14.45 -1.28
C THR A 33 -5.09 14.81 -2.72
N THR A 34 -4.11 14.68 -3.61
CA THR A 34 -4.19 15.28 -4.95
C THR A 34 -4.45 14.27 -6.05
N CYS A 35 -4.33 12.98 -5.75
CA CYS A 35 -4.35 11.92 -6.75
C CYS A 35 -3.37 12.17 -7.92
N ALA A 36 -2.25 12.86 -7.67
CA ALA A 36 -1.31 13.31 -8.69
C ALA A 36 -2.00 14.08 -9.83
N SER A 37 -3.02 14.89 -9.51
CA SER A 37 -3.83 15.62 -10.47
C SER A 37 -3.98 17.09 -10.12
N LYS A 38 -3.90 17.97 -11.13
CA LYS A 38 -4.20 19.40 -10.97
C LYS A 38 -5.64 19.63 -10.52
N MET A 39 -6.55 18.69 -10.83
CA MET A 39 -7.94 18.75 -10.40
C MET A 39 -8.08 18.81 -8.87
N LEU A 40 -7.19 18.15 -8.13
CA LEU A 40 -7.25 18.04 -6.67
C LEU A 40 -6.01 18.63 -5.98
N GLU A 41 -5.22 19.46 -6.66
CA GLU A 41 -3.95 20.01 -6.13
C GLU A 41 -4.12 20.80 -4.81
N ASN A 42 -5.31 21.34 -4.58
CA ASN A 42 -5.67 22.12 -3.39
C ASN A 42 -6.70 21.41 -2.51
N PHE A 43 -7.06 20.16 -2.82
CA PHE A 43 -7.98 19.39 -2.01
C PHE A 43 -7.32 18.96 -0.69
N THR A 44 -7.90 19.41 0.42
CA THR A 44 -7.47 19.07 1.77
C THR A 44 -8.64 18.40 2.50
N PRO A 45 -8.63 17.07 2.73
CA PRO A 45 -9.74 16.36 3.33
C PRO A 45 -9.93 16.73 4.81
N PRO A 46 -11.17 16.87 5.30
CA PRO A 46 -11.44 17.10 6.73
C PRO A 46 -11.46 15.81 7.57
N TYR A 47 -11.14 14.66 6.96
CA TYR A 47 -11.18 13.34 7.59
C TYR A 47 -10.02 12.44 7.14
N ASN A 48 -9.74 11.40 7.92
CA ASN A 48 -8.81 10.33 7.55
C ASN A 48 -9.55 9.23 6.81
N ALA A 49 -8.92 8.65 5.79
CA ALA A 49 -9.28 7.32 5.32
C ALA A 49 -9.17 6.32 6.48
N THR A 50 -10.03 5.29 6.51
CA THR A 50 -10.04 4.32 7.62
C THR A 50 -8.69 3.64 7.78
N VAL A 51 -7.98 3.34 6.68
CA VAL A 51 -6.62 2.80 6.72
C VAL A 51 -5.64 3.73 7.44
N CYS A 52 -5.69 5.02 7.14
CA CYS A 52 -4.84 6.03 7.80
C CYS A 52 -5.17 6.16 9.29
N GLN A 53 -6.46 6.12 9.63
CA GLN A 53 -6.91 6.20 11.02
C GLN A 53 -6.43 4.99 11.82
N ARG A 54 -6.63 3.77 11.31
CA ARG A 54 -6.18 2.52 11.95
C ARG A 54 -4.66 2.48 12.17
N LEU A 55 -3.88 2.92 11.19
CA LEU A 55 -2.43 3.04 11.34
C LEU A 55 -2.07 4.03 12.46
N THR A 56 -2.67 5.22 12.46
CA THR A 56 -2.45 6.23 13.51
C THR A 56 -2.85 5.71 14.90
N ASP A 57 -3.96 5.00 14.98
CA ASP A 57 -4.46 4.41 16.23
C ASP A 57 -3.54 3.31 16.75
N SER A 58 -2.91 2.54 15.85
CA SER A 58 -1.88 1.56 16.18
C SER A 58 -0.56 2.18 16.66
N GLY A 59 -0.41 3.51 16.53
CA GLY A 59 0.80 4.24 16.90
C GLY A 59 1.79 4.44 15.76
N ALA A 60 1.49 3.95 14.56
CA ALA A 60 2.32 4.19 13.37
C ALA A 60 2.41 5.68 13.04
N VAL A 61 3.53 6.08 12.45
CA VAL A 61 3.80 7.45 12.02
C VAL A 61 3.56 7.52 10.51
N LEU A 62 2.53 8.25 10.08
CA LEU A 62 2.30 8.48 8.65
C LEU A 62 3.36 9.46 8.12
N LEU A 63 4.33 8.93 7.37
CA LEU A 63 5.53 9.67 6.95
C LEU A 63 5.20 10.78 5.94
N GLY A 64 4.27 10.52 5.03
CA GLY A 64 3.90 11.45 3.97
C GLY A 64 3.15 10.77 2.83
N LYS A 65 2.79 11.58 1.83
CA LYS A 65 2.06 11.14 0.64
C LYS A 65 3.04 10.65 -0.44
N THR A 66 2.74 9.53 -1.09
CA THR A 66 3.58 8.99 -2.17
C THR A 66 2.95 9.23 -3.53
N ASN A 67 3.81 9.45 -4.53
CA ASN A 67 3.42 9.69 -5.91
C ASN A 67 2.74 8.46 -6.55
N LEU A 68 1.93 8.71 -7.57
CA LEU A 68 1.09 7.73 -8.27
C LEU A 68 0.82 8.18 -9.71
N ASP A 69 0.40 7.26 -10.59
CA ASP A 69 -0.26 7.69 -11.83
C ASP A 69 -1.54 8.47 -11.50
N GLN A 70 -1.83 9.50 -12.29
CA GLN A 70 -2.94 10.41 -12.07
C GLN A 70 -4.26 9.64 -11.89
N PHE A 71 -4.99 9.90 -10.80
CA PHE A 71 -6.23 9.17 -10.43
C PHE A 71 -6.09 7.64 -10.39
N ALA A 72 -4.87 7.16 -10.12
CA ALA A 72 -4.51 5.74 -10.15
C ALA A 72 -4.62 5.07 -11.54
N MET A 73 -4.84 5.84 -12.61
CA MET A 73 -4.97 5.38 -14.00
C MET A 73 -3.59 5.29 -14.65
N GLY A 74 -2.99 4.09 -14.61
CA GLY A 74 -1.70 3.83 -15.22
C GLY A 74 -0.97 2.65 -14.58
N SER A 75 0.14 2.27 -15.19
CA SER A 75 0.96 1.12 -14.79
C SER A 75 2.46 1.43 -14.70
N GLY A 76 2.84 2.72 -14.75
CA GLY A 76 4.24 3.15 -14.78
C GLY A 76 4.64 4.19 -13.74
N THR A 77 3.66 4.87 -13.12
CA THR A 77 3.88 6.09 -12.32
C THR A 77 4.64 7.16 -13.12
N VAL A 78 4.22 7.37 -14.36
CA VAL A 78 4.80 8.34 -15.31
C VAL A 78 3.83 9.47 -15.66
N ASP A 79 2.54 9.26 -15.46
CA ASP A 79 1.48 10.23 -15.81
C ASP A 79 1.16 11.23 -14.68
N SER A 80 1.99 11.27 -13.64
CA SER A 80 1.82 12.18 -12.51
C SER A 80 2.10 13.63 -12.89
N ILE A 81 1.30 14.58 -12.40
CA ILE A 81 1.61 16.02 -12.55
C ILE A 81 2.89 16.44 -11.81
N TYR A 82 3.39 15.61 -10.89
CA TYR A 82 4.63 15.83 -10.15
C TYR A 82 5.84 15.20 -10.83
N GLY A 83 5.67 14.65 -12.03
CA GLY A 83 6.70 13.95 -12.77
C GLY A 83 6.80 12.47 -12.41
N PRO A 84 7.59 11.70 -13.18
CA PRO A 84 7.68 10.26 -13.06
C PRO A 84 8.38 9.83 -11.77
N THR A 85 7.95 8.69 -11.20
CA THR A 85 8.74 8.00 -10.17
C THR A 85 9.73 7.04 -10.83
N LYS A 86 11.02 7.32 -10.67
CA LYS A 86 12.11 6.48 -11.20
C LYS A 86 12.38 5.29 -10.27
N ASN A 87 12.66 4.13 -10.85
CA ASN A 87 12.94 2.91 -10.11
C ASN A 87 14.37 2.92 -9.52
N VAL A 88 14.52 2.43 -8.28
CA VAL A 88 15.80 2.39 -7.55
C VAL A 88 16.86 1.50 -8.21
N TRP A 89 16.46 0.51 -9.01
CA TRP A 89 17.38 -0.46 -9.60
C TRP A 89 18.12 0.05 -10.83
N ASN A 90 17.58 1.06 -11.53
CA ASN A 90 18.27 1.70 -12.64
C ASN A 90 17.68 3.09 -12.91
N TYR A 91 18.35 4.10 -12.38
CA TYR A 91 18.11 5.48 -12.73
C TYR A 91 19.44 6.23 -12.81
N LYS A 92 19.57 7.08 -13.82
CA LYS A 92 20.55 8.15 -13.85
C LYS A 92 19.79 9.45 -13.62
N GLU A 93 20.26 10.25 -12.66
CA GLU A 93 19.52 11.43 -12.16
C GLU A 93 19.01 12.33 -13.29
N GLN A 94 19.87 12.60 -14.29
CA GLN A 94 19.62 13.50 -15.41
C GLN A 94 19.27 12.77 -16.73
N SER A 95 18.90 11.48 -16.66
CA SER A 95 18.54 10.70 -17.85
C SER A 95 17.04 10.63 -18.03
N GLU A 96 16.61 10.81 -19.28
CA GLU A 96 15.27 10.51 -19.79
C GLU A 96 15.06 8.99 -19.98
N ASP A 97 16.15 8.24 -20.08
CA ASP A 97 16.13 6.77 -20.02
C ASP A 97 16.22 6.33 -18.55
N PHE A 98 15.12 5.78 -18.03
CA PHE A 98 15.00 5.26 -16.67
C PHE A 98 14.02 4.09 -16.64
N PHE A 99 14.22 3.18 -15.68
CA PHE A 99 13.23 2.13 -15.45
C PHE A 99 12.05 2.70 -14.68
N ILE A 100 10.83 2.40 -15.16
CA ILE A 100 9.60 2.73 -14.45
C ILE A 100 9.56 2.00 -13.11
N ALA A 101 8.97 2.65 -12.10
CA ALA A 101 8.69 2.02 -10.81
C ALA A 101 7.56 0.97 -10.89
N GLY A 102 6.90 0.86 -12.05
CA GLY A 102 5.57 0.28 -12.17
C GLY A 102 4.49 1.23 -11.62
N GLY A 103 3.25 0.82 -11.64
CA GLY A 103 2.16 1.72 -11.28
C GLY A 103 0.82 1.03 -11.03
N SER A 104 -0.15 1.74 -10.46
CA SER A 104 -0.08 3.17 -10.14
C SER A 104 0.49 3.50 -8.75
N SER A 105 0.91 2.54 -7.94
CA SER A 105 1.51 2.80 -6.61
C SER A 105 3.06 2.84 -6.64
N GLY A 106 3.68 3.34 -7.71
CA GLY A 106 5.14 3.32 -7.88
C GLY A 106 5.87 4.14 -6.84
N GLY A 107 5.36 5.31 -6.44
CA GLY A 107 5.93 6.10 -5.34
C GLY A 107 5.96 5.33 -4.02
N SER A 108 4.90 4.56 -3.73
CA SER A 108 4.86 3.69 -2.54
C SER A 108 5.91 2.58 -2.62
N ALA A 109 6.07 1.95 -3.78
CA ALA A 109 7.04 0.86 -3.96
C ALA A 109 8.49 1.36 -3.83
N VAL A 110 8.81 2.50 -4.46
CA VAL A 110 10.14 3.11 -4.38
C VAL A 110 10.46 3.60 -2.97
N ALA A 111 9.51 4.19 -2.25
CA ALA A 111 9.72 4.60 -0.85
C ALA A 111 10.09 3.41 0.06
N VAL A 112 9.50 2.24 -0.18
CA VAL A 112 9.83 1.01 0.55
C VAL A 112 11.18 0.44 0.11
N ALA A 113 11.41 0.36 -1.21
CA ALA A 113 12.61 -0.24 -1.79
C ALA A 113 13.89 0.56 -1.45
N SER A 114 13.79 1.89 -1.39
CA SER A 114 14.88 2.80 -0.99
C SER A 114 15.15 2.82 0.53
N GLY A 115 14.28 2.21 1.34
CA GLY A 115 14.42 2.22 2.80
C GLY A 115 13.93 3.49 3.49
N VAL A 116 13.32 4.42 2.75
CA VAL A 116 12.77 5.69 3.30
C VAL A 116 11.63 5.42 4.29
N CYS A 117 10.86 4.35 4.09
CA CYS A 117 9.85 3.91 5.05
C CYS A 117 9.94 2.41 5.37
N PHE A 118 9.27 2.01 6.44
CA PHE A 118 9.14 0.59 6.82
C PHE A 118 8.21 -0.15 5.85
N GLY A 119 7.07 0.46 5.56
CA GLY A 119 6.09 -0.02 4.60
C GLY A 119 5.28 1.13 4.03
N ALA A 120 4.41 0.82 3.08
CA ALA A 120 3.55 1.80 2.46
C ALA A 120 2.16 1.24 2.16
N ILE A 121 1.17 2.12 2.20
CA ILE A 121 -0.17 1.84 1.68
C ILE A 121 -0.21 2.20 0.19
N GLY A 122 -0.77 1.29 -0.60
CA GLY A 122 -1.07 1.46 -2.02
C GLY A 122 -2.55 1.20 -2.30
N SER A 123 -2.91 1.22 -3.58
CA SER A 123 -4.21 0.72 -4.05
C SER A 123 -3.98 -0.24 -5.21
N ASP A 124 -4.86 -1.22 -5.40
CA ASP A 124 -4.78 -2.22 -6.47
C ASP A 124 -6.18 -2.45 -7.04
N SER A 125 -6.40 -1.95 -8.25
CA SER A 125 -7.63 -2.17 -9.02
C SER A 125 -7.39 -3.23 -10.10
N GLY A 126 -6.31 -3.07 -10.86
CA GLY A 126 -5.88 -3.98 -11.92
C GLY A 126 -4.45 -4.51 -11.76
N GLY A 127 -3.88 -4.44 -10.55
CA GLY A 127 -2.46 -4.76 -10.30
C GLY A 127 -1.67 -3.62 -9.67
N SER A 128 -2.30 -2.48 -9.38
CA SER A 128 -1.59 -1.24 -9.01
C SER A 128 -0.77 -1.27 -7.71
N THR A 129 -0.83 -2.36 -6.94
CA THR A 129 0.10 -2.63 -5.82
C THR A 129 1.09 -3.73 -6.19
N ARG A 130 0.62 -4.82 -6.80
CA ARG A 130 1.46 -5.98 -7.16
C ARG A 130 2.45 -5.69 -8.29
N ASN A 131 2.03 -4.92 -9.30
CA ASN A 131 2.85 -4.49 -10.43
C ASN A 131 4.07 -3.67 -9.95
N PRO A 132 3.92 -2.53 -9.24
CA PRO A 132 5.08 -1.78 -8.79
C PRO A 132 5.91 -2.52 -7.76
N ALA A 133 5.30 -3.39 -6.94
CA ALA A 133 6.05 -4.28 -6.05
C ALA A 133 6.99 -5.22 -6.81
N SER A 134 6.53 -5.82 -7.92
CA SER A 134 7.36 -6.66 -8.78
C SER A 134 8.50 -5.87 -9.44
N TYR A 135 8.22 -4.67 -9.96
CA TYR A 135 9.22 -3.83 -10.62
C TYR A 135 10.28 -3.32 -9.65
N CYS A 136 9.88 -3.00 -8.41
CA CYS A 136 10.77 -2.47 -7.38
C CYS A 136 11.35 -3.55 -6.46
N GLY A 137 11.10 -4.84 -6.70
CA GLY A 137 11.70 -5.93 -5.92
C GLY A 137 11.28 -5.93 -4.45
N VAL A 138 10.02 -5.58 -4.15
CA VAL A 138 9.45 -5.56 -2.80
C VAL A 138 8.22 -6.47 -2.71
N VAL A 139 7.73 -6.75 -1.51
CA VAL A 139 6.51 -7.53 -1.31
C VAL A 139 5.30 -6.63 -1.50
N GLY A 140 4.39 -7.02 -2.39
CA GLY A 140 3.11 -6.33 -2.62
C GLY A 140 1.93 -7.25 -2.34
N LEU A 141 1.10 -6.89 -1.36
CA LEU A 141 -0.12 -7.61 -1.04
C LEU A 141 -1.34 -6.83 -1.53
N LYS A 142 -2.16 -7.51 -2.34
CA LYS A 142 -3.56 -7.14 -2.56
C LYS A 142 -4.45 -8.07 -1.71
N PRO A 143 -5.01 -7.59 -0.58
CA PRO A 143 -5.92 -8.40 0.23
C PRO A 143 -7.17 -8.86 -0.52
N THR A 144 -7.96 -9.70 0.15
CA THR A 144 -9.33 -10.02 -0.27
C THR A 144 -10.16 -8.73 -0.36
N TYR A 145 -10.95 -8.59 -1.41
CA TYR A 145 -11.86 -7.44 -1.57
C TYR A 145 -12.78 -7.32 -0.34
N GLY A 146 -12.90 -6.11 0.21
CA GLY A 146 -13.65 -5.82 1.43
C GLY A 146 -12.93 -6.14 2.76
N LEU A 147 -11.74 -6.77 2.74
CA LEU A 147 -11.01 -7.06 3.99
C LEU A 147 -10.40 -5.80 4.64
N VAL A 148 -9.95 -4.86 3.81
CA VAL A 148 -9.44 -3.56 4.23
C VAL A 148 -10.38 -2.49 3.67
N SER A 149 -10.80 -1.58 4.54
CA SER A 149 -11.81 -0.56 4.20
C SER A 149 -11.34 0.38 3.11
N ARG A 150 -12.25 0.70 2.18
CA ARG A 150 -12.08 1.70 1.13
C ARG A 150 -12.57 3.08 1.56
N GLN A 151 -13.07 3.25 2.77
CA GLN A 151 -13.53 4.56 3.23
C GLN A 151 -12.38 5.58 3.19
N GLY A 152 -12.59 6.67 2.45
CA GLY A 152 -11.60 7.72 2.19
C GLY A 152 -10.50 7.36 1.19
N LEU A 153 -10.60 6.25 0.47
CA LEU A 153 -9.87 6.01 -0.77
C LEU A 153 -10.62 6.71 -1.92
N ILE A 154 -9.97 7.63 -2.63
CA ILE A 154 -10.52 8.22 -3.85
C ILE A 154 -10.50 7.12 -4.93
N PRO A 155 -11.67 6.69 -5.44
CA PRO A 155 -11.78 5.46 -6.21
C PRO A 155 -11.29 5.64 -7.66
N LEU A 156 -10.85 4.52 -8.25
CA LEU A 156 -10.68 4.34 -9.68
C LEU A 156 -11.85 3.52 -10.23
N VAL A 157 -12.02 2.30 -9.74
CA VAL A 157 -13.15 1.41 -10.09
C VAL A 157 -13.65 0.76 -8.80
N ASN A 158 -14.78 1.26 -8.28
CA ASN A 158 -15.31 0.88 -6.97
C ASN A 158 -15.43 -0.63 -6.73
N SER A 159 -15.80 -1.42 -7.75
CA SER A 159 -15.98 -2.87 -7.66
C SER A 159 -14.67 -3.67 -7.66
N MET A 160 -13.53 -3.01 -7.88
CA MET A 160 -12.22 -3.65 -8.03
C MET A 160 -11.17 -3.08 -7.09
N ASP A 161 -11.33 -1.83 -6.64
CA ASP A 161 -10.35 -1.14 -5.81
C ASP A 161 -10.13 -1.88 -4.48
N VAL A 162 -8.89 -2.24 -4.18
CA VAL A 162 -8.49 -2.79 -2.88
C VAL A 162 -7.31 -1.97 -2.33
N PRO A 163 -7.37 -1.49 -1.07
CA PRO A 163 -6.20 -0.96 -0.40
C PRO A 163 -5.11 -2.04 -0.30
N GLY A 164 -3.95 -1.75 -0.88
CA GLY A 164 -2.81 -2.64 -0.94
C GLY A 164 -1.74 -2.27 0.09
N ILE A 165 -0.83 -3.20 0.35
CA ILE A 165 0.29 -3.03 1.27
C ILE A 165 1.58 -3.35 0.54
N LEU A 166 2.59 -2.51 0.71
CA LEU A 166 3.95 -2.74 0.23
C LEU A 166 4.93 -2.74 1.42
N ALA A 167 5.82 -3.72 1.47
CA ALA A 167 6.91 -3.78 2.45
C ALA A 167 8.10 -4.60 1.92
N ARG A 168 9.24 -4.61 2.63
CA ARG A 168 10.44 -5.34 2.18
C ARG A 168 10.38 -6.85 2.42
N ASN A 169 9.55 -7.30 3.37
CA ASN A 169 9.37 -8.72 3.67
C ASN A 169 7.91 -9.03 4.05
N VAL A 170 7.59 -10.31 4.19
CA VAL A 170 6.22 -10.80 4.43
C VAL A 170 5.75 -10.50 5.85
N ASP A 171 6.63 -10.58 6.85
CA ASP A 171 6.32 -10.27 8.26
C ASP A 171 5.87 -8.81 8.44
N ASP A 172 6.52 -7.88 7.75
CA ASP A 172 6.16 -6.46 7.74
C ASP A 172 4.78 -6.24 7.10
N VAL A 173 4.50 -6.92 5.98
CA VAL A 173 3.17 -6.89 5.35
C VAL A 173 2.10 -7.40 6.31
N VAL A 174 2.37 -8.51 7.02
CA VAL A 174 1.43 -9.08 8.00
C VAL A 174 1.20 -8.13 9.17
N SER A 175 2.25 -7.45 9.65
CA SER A 175 2.14 -6.45 10.71
C SER A 175 1.22 -5.30 10.32
N ILE A 176 1.40 -4.75 9.11
CA ILE A 176 0.55 -3.69 8.57
C ILE A 176 -0.89 -4.20 8.35
N LEU A 177 -1.06 -5.38 7.75
CA LEU A 177 -2.38 -5.97 7.52
C LEU A 177 -3.14 -6.16 8.83
N ASN A 178 -2.47 -6.64 9.88
CA ASN A 178 -3.06 -6.83 11.19
C ASN A 178 -3.54 -5.54 11.86
N ALA A 179 -2.95 -4.40 11.48
CA ALA A 179 -3.38 -3.09 11.96
C ALA A 179 -4.57 -2.55 11.16
N VAL A 180 -4.62 -2.78 9.84
CA VAL A 180 -5.58 -2.12 8.94
C VAL A 180 -6.77 -2.97 8.53
N ALA A 181 -6.72 -4.29 8.66
CA ALA A 181 -7.81 -5.20 8.27
C ALA A 181 -8.95 -5.26 9.29
N GLY A 182 -10.15 -5.55 8.80
CA GLY A 182 -11.34 -5.75 9.62
C GLY A 182 -12.53 -4.90 9.16
N HIS A 183 -13.71 -5.30 9.63
CA HIS A 183 -14.98 -4.67 9.28
C HIS A 183 -14.96 -3.16 9.55
N ASP A 184 -15.50 -2.37 8.63
CA ASP A 184 -15.72 -0.94 8.78
C ASP A 184 -17.17 -0.60 8.41
N GLN A 185 -17.90 0.02 9.34
CA GLN A 185 -19.29 0.43 9.15
C GLN A 185 -19.44 1.57 8.13
N GLN A 186 -18.37 2.32 7.88
CA GLN A 186 -18.37 3.40 6.89
C GLN A 186 -18.13 2.91 5.45
N ASP A 187 -17.79 1.62 5.27
CA ASP A 187 -17.63 0.99 3.96
C ASP A 187 -18.62 -0.17 3.83
N SER A 188 -19.69 0.06 3.08
CA SER A 188 -20.77 -0.93 2.85
C SER A 188 -20.30 -2.21 2.15
N THR A 189 -19.11 -2.21 1.54
CA THR A 189 -18.50 -3.37 0.90
C THR A 189 -17.53 -4.11 1.82
N SER A 190 -17.29 -3.59 3.03
CA SER A 190 -16.40 -4.20 4.01
C SER A 190 -16.98 -5.52 4.53
N LEU A 191 -16.13 -6.54 4.58
CA LEU A 191 -16.52 -7.86 5.09
C LEU A 191 -16.93 -7.74 6.56
N THR A 192 -18.13 -8.24 6.88
CA THR A 192 -18.68 -8.26 8.24
C THR A 192 -18.10 -9.37 9.11
N LYS A 193 -17.47 -10.38 8.50
CA LYS A 193 -16.82 -11.47 9.22
C LYS A 193 -15.68 -10.91 10.09
N PRO A 194 -15.62 -11.23 11.40
CA PRO A 194 -14.54 -10.77 12.26
C PRO A 194 -13.16 -11.16 11.71
N PHE A 195 -12.28 -10.17 11.59
CA PHE A 195 -10.91 -10.42 11.19
C PHE A 195 -10.12 -11.01 12.36
N LYS A 196 -9.44 -12.14 12.10
CA LYS A 196 -8.51 -12.75 13.04
C LYS A 196 -7.10 -12.35 12.63
N LYS A 197 -6.35 -11.71 13.53
CA LYS A 197 -4.95 -11.35 13.29
C LYS A 197 -4.15 -12.57 12.84
N ILE A 198 -3.38 -12.39 11.80
CA ILE A 198 -2.50 -13.41 11.22
C ILE A 198 -1.23 -13.49 12.06
N ARG A 199 -0.80 -14.70 12.40
CA ARG A 199 0.50 -14.98 13.01
C ARG A 199 1.22 -15.97 12.12
N LEU A 200 2.35 -15.56 11.57
CA LEU A 200 3.20 -16.45 10.78
C LEU A 200 3.95 -17.40 11.74
N PRO A 201 4.08 -18.69 11.40
CA PRO A 201 5.01 -19.55 12.12
C PRO A 201 6.44 -19.06 11.89
N PRO A 202 7.36 -19.34 12.83
CA PRO A 202 8.79 -19.13 12.59
C PRO A 202 9.23 -19.79 11.29
N SER A 203 10.19 -19.18 10.58
CA SER A 203 10.65 -19.64 9.26
C SER A 203 11.07 -21.12 9.26
N ASN A 204 11.75 -21.59 10.32
CA ASN A 204 12.15 -22.99 10.48
C ASN A 204 11.00 -23.98 10.75
N LYS A 205 9.80 -23.49 11.04
CA LYS A 205 8.57 -24.28 11.24
C LYS A 205 7.57 -24.10 10.10
N MET A 206 7.88 -23.27 9.11
CA MET A 206 7.00 -23.06 7.97
C MET A 206 7.11 -24.26 7.02
N SER A 207 5.96 -24.83 6.66
CA SER A 207 5.90 -26.00 5.78
C SER A 207 4.82 -25.81 4.74
N ILE A 208 5.19 -26.03 3.48
CA ILE A 208 4.26 -26.10 2.34
C ILE A 208 3.87 -27.54 2.02
N LYS A 209 4.28 -28.51 2.85
CA LYS A 209 3.95 -29.93 2.64
C LYS A 209 2.44 -30.12 2.66
N GLY A 210 1.91 -30.74 1.61
CA GLY A 210 0.47 -30.99 1.45
C GLY A 210 -0.31 -29.83 0.80
N LEU A 211 0.34 -28.68 0.52
CA LEU A 211 -0.27 -27.63 -0.27
C LEU A 211 -0.34 -28.06 -1.74
N LYS A 212 -1.53 -27.94 -2.36
CA LYS A 212 -1.72 -28.17 -3.79
C LYS A 212 -1.58 -26.84 -4.52
N ILE A 213 -0.56 -26.71 -5.35
CA ILE A 213 -0.24 -25.48 -6.09
C ILE A 213 -0.62 -25.68 -7.56
N GLY A 214 -1.57 -24.87 -8.05
CA GLY A 214 -1.91 -24.83 -9.48
C GLY A 214 -0.98 -23.88 -10.24
N ILE A 215 -0.40 -24.34 -11.33
CA ILE A 215 0.37 -23.51 -12.27
C ILE A 215 -0.48 -23.34 -13.53
N SER A 216 -0.94 -22.12 -13.79
CA SER A 216 -1.67 -21.83 -15.02
C SER A 216 -0.68 -21.80 -16.18
N VAL A 217 -0.90 -22.65 -17.17
CA VAL A 217 -0.15 -22.66 -18.43
C VAL A 217 -1.05 -22.10 -19.52
N SER A 218 -0.52 -21.18 -20.32
CA SER A 218 -1.20 -20.73 -21.54
C SER A 218 -1.21 -21.89 -22.52
N VAL A 219 -2.40 -22.32 -22.93
CA VAL A 219 -2.54 -23.28 -24.01
C VAL A 219 -2.76 -22.47 -25.28
N GLU A 220 -1.80 -22.50 -26.20
CA GLU A 220 -2.05 -22.02 -27.56
C GLU A 220 -3.06 -22.97 -28.19
N TRP A 221 -4.27 -22.48 -28.43
CA TRP A 221 -5.22 -23.20 -29.26
C TRP A 221 -4.70 -23.10 -30.69
N GLY A 222 -4.04 -24.16 -31.17
CA GLY A 222 -3.59 -24.26 -32.55
C GLY A 222 -4.77 -24.06 -33.49
N GLY A 223 -4.69 -23.03 -34.33
CA GLY A 223 -5.60 -22.79 -35.45
C GLY A 223 -5.22 -23.61 -36.67
#